data_AF-A0A353HX17-F1
#
_entry.id   AF-A0A353HX17-F1
#
_cell.length_a   1.000
_cell.length_b   1.000
_cell.length_c   1.000
_cell.angle_alpha   90.00
_cell.angle_beta   90.00
_cell.angle_gamma   90.00
#
_symmetry.space_group_name_H-M   'P 1'
#
loop_
_entity.id
_entity.type
_entity.pdbx_description
1 polymer ?
#
loop_
_entity_poly.entity_id
_entity_poly.type
_entity_poly.pdbx_seq_one_letter_code
_entity_poly.pdbx_strand_id
1 'polypeptide(L)' 'LEEGLDPALFLRVHRSYIVNLGAIARIEAPTRDSWCAVLKDGKRVPVSRSGYARLKELMC' A
#
# COMPACT_ATOMS: atom_id res chain seq x y z
N LEU A 1 -6.98 -1.46 -21.47
CA LEU A 1 -7.88 -2.25 -20.60
C LEU A 1 -7.27 -2.24 -19.19
N GLU A 2 -7.31 -1.10 -18.52
CA GLU A 2 -6.73 -0.88 -17.18
C GLU A 2 -7.83 -0.52 -16.16
N GLU A 3 -9.08 -0.80 -16.51
CA GLU A 3 -10.30 -0.28 -15.84
C GLU A 3 -10.96 -1.33 -14.92
N GLY A 4 -10.19 -2.29 -14.41
CA GLY A 4 -10.72 -3.41 -13.62
C GLY A 4 -10.00 -3.68 -12.31
N LEU A 5 -9.07 -2.82 -11.88
CA LEU A 5 -8.46 -2.96 -10.57
C LEU A 5 -9.30 -2.21 -9.55
N ASP A 6 -10.05 -2.99 -8.78
CA ASP A 6 -10.88 -2.49 -7.69
C ASP A 6 -10.03 -1.61 -6.76
N PRO A 7 -10.33 -0.31 -6.60
CA PRO A 7 -9.55 0.59 -5.76
C PRO A 7 -9.62 0.20 -4.27
N ALA A 8 -10.63 -0.60 -3.90
CA ALA A 8 -10.73 -1.23 -2.58
C ALA A 8 -9.77 -2.43 -2.43
N LEU A 9 -9.32 -3.04 -3.52
CA LEU A 9 -8.35 -4.12 -3.50
C LEU A 9 -6.94 -3.65 -3.82
N PHE A 10 -6.77 -2.64 -4.68
CA PHE A 10 -5.48 -2.16 -5.15
C PHE A 10 -5.29 -0.69 -4.81
N LEU A 11 -4.40 -0.43 -3.86
CA LEU A 11 -4.06 0.92 -3.44
C LEU A 11 -2.71 1.34 -3.99
N ARG A 12 -2.68 2.55 -4.53
CA ARG A 12 -1.44 3.20 -4.95
C ARG A 12 -0.70 3.75 -3.74
N VAL A 13 0.30 3.02 -3.28
CA VAL A 13 1.10 3.39 -2.10
C VAL A 13 2.27 4.32 -2.44
N HIS A 14 2.70 4.34 -3.71
CA HIS A 14 3.77 5.19 -4.23
C HIS A 14 3.43 5.62 -5.67
N ARG A 15 4.04 6.72 -6.16
CA ARG A 15 3.86 7.21 -7.55
C ARG A 15 4.14 6.16 -8.64
N SER A 16 4.89 5.11 -8.30
CA SER A 16 5.27 4.01 -9.20
C SER A 16 4.87 2.64 -8.67
N TYR A 17 4.19 2.55 -7.52
CA TYR A 17 3.82 1.26 -6.92
C TYR A 17 2.35 1.24 -6.51
N ILE A 18 1.68 0.19 -6.97
CA ILE A 18 0.33 -0.20 -6.59
C ILE A 18 0.45 -1.54 -5.86
N VAL A 19 -0.18 -1.66 -4.69
CA VAL A 19 -0.18 -2.89 -3.90
C VAL A 19 -1.61 -3.36 -3.71
N ASN A 20 -1.79 -4.67 -3.66
CA ASN A 20 -3.06 -5.23 -3.28
C ASN A 20 -3.21 -5.20 -1.75
N LEU A 21 -4.22 -4.49 -1.23
CA LEU A 21 -4.52 -4.37 0.20
C LEU A 21 -4.75 -5.74 0.85
N GLY A 22 -5.42 -6.66 0.16
CA GLY A 22 -5.64 -8.04 0.62
C GLY A 22 -4.37 -8.90 0.65
N ALA A 23 -3.35 -8.51 -0.11
CA ALA A 23 -2.03 -9.14 -0.09
C ALA A 23 -1.09 -8.52 0.96
N ILE A 24 -1.44 -7.39 1.58
CA ILE A 24 -0.65 -6.82 2.67
C ILE A 24 -0.75 -7.76 3.87
N ALA A 25 0.39 -8.20 4.38
CA ALA A 25 0.48 -8.93 5.64
C ALA A 25 0.60 -7.97 6.83
N ARG A 26 1.43 -6.92 6.68
CA ARG A 26 1.64 -5.89 7.71
C ARG A 26 2.25 -4.64 7.08
N ILE A 27 2.12 -3.50 7.77
CA ILE A 27 2.81 -2.26 7.40
C ILE A 27 3.86 -1.99 8.48
N GLU A 28 5.09 -1.75 8.05
CA GLU A 28 6.21 -1.40 8.90
C GLU A 28 6.67 0.02 8.57
N ALA A 29 7.18 0.75 9.55
CA ALA A 29 7.80 2.06 9.36
C ALA A 29 9.31 1.91 9.56
N PRO A 30 10.07 1.45 8.53
CA PRO A 30 11.51 1.23 8.67
C PRO A 30 12.28 2.53 8.98
N THR A 31 11.73 3.69 8.63
CA THR A 31 12.27 5.00 9.00
C THR A 31 11.15 5.93 9.39
N ARG A 32 11.49 6.95 10.19
CA ARG A 32 10.55 7.94 10.76
C ARG A 32 9.65 8.63 9.71
N ASP A 33 10.05 8.59 8.44
CA ASP A 33 9.39 9.26 7.32
C ASP A 33 9.03 8.33 6.14
N SER A 34 9.36 7.03 6.22
CA SER A 34 9.03 6.06 5.17
C SER A 34 8.30 4.86 5.74
N TRP A 35 7.12 4.61 5.17
CA TRP A 35 6.33 3.42 5.46
C TRP A 35 6.68 2.34 4.44
N CYS A 36 6.50 1.08 4.80
CA CYS A 36 6.82 -0.05 3.95
C CYS A 36 5.78 -1.15 4.20
N ALA A 37 5.01 -1.48 3.17
CA ALA A 37 4.04 -2.57 3.24
C ALA A 37 4.76 -3.89 2.96
N VAL A 38 4.67 -4.82 3.91
CA VAL A 38 5.12 -6.20 3.75
C VAL A 38 3.95 -7.02 3.24
N LEU A 39 4.09 -7.59 2.06
CA LEU A 39 3.12 -8.48 1.45
C LEU A 39 3.21 -9.88 2.09
N LYS A 40 2.14 -10.67 1.96
CA LYS A 40 2.08 -12.07 2.40
C LYS A 40 3.14 -12.95 1.73
N ASP A 41 3.56 -12.56 0.53
CA ASP A 41 4.64 -13.18 -0.25
C ASP A 41 6.06 -12.87 0.31
N GLY A 42 6.17 -11.99 1.31
CA GLY A 42 7.46 -11.51 1.84
C GLY A 42 8.06 -10.34 1.06
N LYS A 43 7.43 -9.93 -0.05
CA LYS A 43 7.81 -8.77 -0.83
C LYS A 43 7.52 -7.47 -0.08
N ARG A 44 8.46 -6.53 -0.10
CA ARG A 44 8.38 -5.25 0.62
C ARG A 44 8.17 -4.12 -0.37
N VAL A 45 7.15 -3.30 -0.16
CA VAL A 45 6.83 -2.16 -1.03
C VAL A 45 6.87 -0.86 -0.25
N PRO A 46 7.70 0.11 -0.65
CA PRO A 46 7.75 1.42 0.00
C PRO A 46 6.42 2.16 -0.20
N VAL A 47 5.88 2.67 0.90
CA VAL A 47 4.64 3.43 0.98
C VAL A 47 5.00 4.87 1.35
N SER A 48 4.59 5.82 0.53
CA SER A 48 4.72 7.24 0.84
C SER A 48 3.68 7.67 1.89
N ARG A 49 3.94 8.76 2.61
CA ARG A 49 2.97 9.39 3.53
C ARG A 49 1.57 9.54 2.92
N SER A 50 1.49 9.95 1.65
CA SER A 50 0.23 10.11 0.93
C SER A 50 -0.49 8.78 0.68
N GLY A 51 0.25 7.70 0.41
CA GLY A 51 -0.30 6.36 0.23
C GLY A 51 -0.84 5.79 1.54
N TYR A 52 -0.13 6.02 2.65
CA TYR A 52 -0.59 5.63 3.99
C TYR A 52 -1.81 6.41 4.44
N ALA A 53 -1.85 7.73 4.21
CA ALA A 53 -3.02 8.56 4.53
C ALA A 53 -4.29 8.02 3.85
N ARG A 54 -4.18 7.67 2.56
CA ARG A 54 -5.29 7.10 1.78
C ARG A 54 -5.71 5.71 2.27
N LEU A 55 -4.75 4.89 2.69
CA LEU A 55 -5.01 3.57 3.28
C LEU A 55 -5.77 3.70 4.60
N LYS A 56 -5.42 4.71 5.41
CA LYS A 56 -6.09 5.05 6.66
C LYS A 56 -7.51 5.58 6.44
N GLU A 57 -7.72 6.39 5.39
CA GLU A 57 -9.06 6.88 5.03
C GLU A 57 -10.00 5.75 4.57
N LEU A 58 -9.48 4.73 3.87
CA LEU A 58 -10.27 3.56 3.44
C LEU A 58 -10.63 2.58 4.57
N MET A 59 -9.90 2.61 5.69
CA MET A 59 -10.14 1.75 6.86
C MET A 59 -11.05 2.41 7.93
N CYS A 60 -11.47 3.66 7.72
CA CYS A 60 -12.33 4.41 8.65
C CYS A 60 -13.75 4.51 8.11
#